data_AF-A0A8K0UZW1-F1
#
_entry.id   AF-A0A8K0UZW1-F1
#
_cell.length_a   1.000
_cell.length_b   1.000
_cell.length_c   1.000
_cell.angle_alpha   90.00
_cell.angle_beta   90.00
_cell.angle_gamma   90.00
#
_symmetry.space_group_name_H-M   'P 1'
#
loop_
_entity.id
_entity.type
_entity.pdbx_description
1 polymer ?
#
loop_
_entity_poly.entity_id
_entity_poly.type
_entity_poly.pdbx_seq_one_letter_code
_entity_poly.pdbx_strand_id
1 'polypeptide(L)'
;MARKKSPTPNLLPDVTLNPKLEATQNLMTTVSSQMNDERDLLNQLLGQAQMADAFEQFSRTVRTSKLAFVKENKLYRNLKGKKAPNGSEFSGTWDEFCNVLGISVDKADLDIANLTAFGEEALESMSRMGIGYRELRQFRRLPDDQKSALIEVAKEGDKAAFVELAEELISKHEKEKADLQTDLEINRQSLAEQKAKVHRLIDEKTELEDKFRVRVQRETPEEKIVHIKQEIAGLQVGAFSALMSINNGFSTLADDTETSGIVHAGYMAGILDDIQERIMHLRDRFNLPGYREIGPDDWIRDEIEHMNADHSRQDS
;
A
#
# COMPACT_ATOMS: atom_id res chain seq x y z
N MET A 1 -47.85 24.32 -106.70
CA MET A 1 -46.52 23.86 -106.25
C MET A 1 -46.71 22.76 -105.23
N ALA A 2 -46.42 21.51 -105.63
CA ALA A 2 -46.73 20.30 -104.87
C ALA A 2 -45.61 19.97 -103.86
N ARG A 3 -46.01 19.66 -102.63
CA ARG A 3 -45.15 19.24 -101.51
C ARG A 3 -44.40 17.95 -101.89
N LYS A 4 -43.08 18.02 -102.07
CA LYS A 4 -42.24 16.81 -102.16
C LYS A 4 -42.11 16.20 -100.75
N LYS A 5 -42.51 14.94 -100.64
CA LYS A 5 -42.51 14.11 -99.44
C LYS A 5 -41.08 13.66 -99.13
N SER A 6 -40.57 13.96 -97.94
CA SER A 6 -39.29 13.45 -97.45
C SER A 6 -39.38 11.92 -97.27
N PRO A 7 -38.32 11.13 -97.57
CA PRO A 7 -38.33 9.71 -97.31
C PRO A 7 -38.23 9.46 -95.80
N THR A 8 -39.16 8.68 -95.26
CA THR A 8 -39.08 8.08 -93.92
C THR A 8 -37.81 7.24 -93.81
N PRO A 9 -36.98 7.40 -92.75
CA PRO A 9 -35.89 6.47 -92.51
C PRO A 9 -36.51 5.10 -92.20
N ASN A 10 -36.08 4.07 -92.93
CA ASN A 10 -36.39 2.69 -92.60
C ASN A 10 -35.86 2.43 -91.18
N LEU A 11 -36.79 2.26 -90.23
CA LEU A 11 -36.48 1.63 -88.96
C LEU A 11 -36.01 0.22 -89.30
N LEU A 12 -34.75 -0.08 -88.97
CA LEU A 12 -34.25 -1.45 -88.94
C LEU A 12 -35.25 -2.27 -88.09
N PRO A 13 -35.62 -3.50 -88.50
CA PRO A 13 -36.47 -4.32 -87.67
C PRO A 13 -35.78 -4.48 -86.31
N ASP A 14 -36.55 -4.32 -85.24
CA ASP A 14 -36.09 -4.58 -83.87
C ASP A 14 -35.24 -5.84 -83.88
N VAL A 15 -34.00 -5.70 -83.41
CA VAL A 15 -33.15 -6.85 -83.12
C VAL A 15 -33.96 -7.67 -82.13
N THR A 16 -34.57 -8.76 -82.62
CA THR A 16 -35.19 -9.75 -81.75
C THR A 16 -34.14 -10.14 -80.74
N LEU A 17 -34.35 -9.73 -79.49
CA LEU A 17 -33.53 -10.15 -78.37
C LEU A 17 -33.44 -11.66 -78.47
N ASN A 18 -32.22 -12.17 -78.64
CA ASN A 18 -31.99 -13.59 -78.77
C ASN A 18 -32.73 -14.27 -77.60
N PRO A 19 -33.70 -15.17 -77.83
CA PRO A 19 -34.57 -15.70 -76.77
C PRO A 19 -33.77 -16.38 -75.64
N LYS A 20 -32.54 -16.80 -75.94
CA LYS A 20 -31.57 -17.26 -74.93
C LYS A 20 -31.12 -16.14 -73.98
N LEU A 21 -30.92 -14.92 -74.46
CA LEU A 21 -30.51 -13.77 -73.64
C LEU A 21 -31.61 -13.34 -72.66
N GLU A 22 -32.88 -13.27 -73.11
CA GLU A 22 -34.02 -12.98 -72.22
C GLU A 22 -34.23 -14.08 -71.18
N ALA A 23 -34.13 -15.35 -71.57
CA ALA A 23 -34.19 -16.47 -70.64
C ALA A 23 -33.05 -16.42 -69.60
N THR A 24 -31.86 -15.99 -70.00
CA THR A 24 -30.69 -15.85 -69.12
C THR A 24 -30.85 -14.66 -68.18
N GLN A 25 -31.39 -13.54 -68.66
CA GLN A 25 -31.69 -12.35 -67.84
C GLN A 25 -32.77 -12.64 -66.80
N ASN A 26 -33.84 -13.34 -67.18
CA ASN A 26 -34.90 -13.76 -66.26
C ASN A 26 -34.41 -14.79 -65.23
N LEU A 27 -33.49 -15.69 -65.61
CA LEU A 27 -32.81 -16.57 -64.66
C LEU A 27 -31.94 -15.78 -63.70
N MET A 28 -31.19 -14.79 -64.19
CA MET A 28 -30.29 -13.98 -63.38
C MET A 28 -31.05 -13.06 -62.41
N THR A 29 -32.21 -12.53 -62.80
CA THR A 29 -33.09 -11.76 -61.90
C THR A 29 -33.76 -12.66 -60.87
N THR A 30 -34.18 -13.87 -61.24
CA THR A 30 -34.76 -14.84 -60.29
C THR A 30 -33.71 -15.35 -59.30
N VAL A 31 -32.49 -15.64 -59.75
CA VAL A 31 -31.38 -16.02 -58.85
C VAL A 31 -30.98 -14.84 -57.96
N SER A 32 -30.93 -13.62 -58.50
CA SER A 32 -30.63 -12.42 -57.70
C SER A 32 -31.73 -12.12 -56.67
N SER A 33 -33.01 -12.32 -57.01
CA SER A 33 -34.11 -12.16 -56.05
C SER A 33 -34.06 -13.22 -54.97
N GLN A 34 -33.82 -14.49 -55.30
CA GLN A 34 -33.65 -15.56 -54.31
C GLN A 34 -32.45 -15.30 -53.39
N MET A 35 -31.31 -14.86 -53.94
CA MET A 35 -30.14 -14.48 -53.13
C MET A 35 -30.41 -13.26 -52.24
N ASN A 36 -31.26 -12.33 -52.66
CA ASN A 36 -31.66 -11.19 -51.83
C ASN A 36 -32.63 -11.62 -50.73
N ASP A 37 -33.61 -12.48 -51.03
CA ASP A 37 -34.54 -13.03 -50.04
C ASP A 37 -33.80 -13.83 -48.96
N GLU A 38 -32.77 -14.62 -49.34
CA GLU A 38 -31.90 -15.33 -48.39
C GLU A 38 -31.07 -14.39 -47.52
N ARG A 39 -30.54 -13.30 -48.10
CA ARG A 39 -29.81 -12.26 -47.35
C ARG A 39 -30.70 -11.49 -46.39
N ASP A 40 -31.93 -11.16 -46.82
CA ASP A 40 -32.90 -10.46 -46.00
C ASP A 40 -33.36 -11.34 -44.83
N LEU A 41 -33.62 -12.63 -45.08
CA LEU A 41 -33.89 -13.61 -44.04
C LEU A 41 -32.70 -13.73 -43.07
N LEU A 42 -31.47 -13.81 -43.57
CA LEU A 42 -30.27 -13.86 -42.72
C LEU A 42 -30.13 -12.61 -41.85
N ASN A 43 -30.36 -11.42 -42.40
CA ASN A 43 -30.33 -10.16 -41.65
C ASN A 43 -31.42 -10.12 -40.57
N GLN A 44 -32.63 -10.63 -40.89
CA GLN A 44 -33.72 -10.73 -39.92
C GLN A 44 -33.37 -11.72 -38.79
N LEU A 45 -32.84 -12.90 -39.12
CA LEU A 45 -32.42 -13.90 -38.14
C LEU A 45 -31.26 -13.39 -37.27
N LEU A 46 -30.30 -12.66 -37.86
CA LEU A 46 -29.22 -12.00 -37.15
C LEU A 46 -29.79 -10.96 -36.16
N GLY A 47 -30.73 -10.13 -36.60
CA GLY A 47 -31.40 -9.16 -35.72
C GLY A 47 -32.19 -9.83 -34.59
N GLN A 48 -32.86 -10.96 -34.86
CA GLN A 48 -33.54 -11.75 -33.82
C GLN A 48 -32.54 -12.35 -32.83
N ALA A 49 -31.41 -12.87 -33.30
CA ALA A 49 -30.36 -13.40 -32.44
C ALA A 49 -29.73 -12.30 -31.57
N GLN A 50 -29.46 -11.12 -32.14
CA GLN A 50 -28.98 -9.95 -31.40
C GLN A 50 -29.99 -9.48 -30.33
N MET A 51 -31.29 -9.48 -30.66
CA MET A 51 -32.34 -9.17 -29.68
C MET A 51 -32.40 -10.20 -28.56
N ALA A 52 -32.30 -11.49 -28.88
CA ALA A 52 -32.31 -12.56 -27.88
C ALA A 52 -31.11 -12.45 -26.92
N ASP A 53 -29.92 -12.16 -27.45
CA ASP A 53 -28.70 -11.94 -26.64
C ASP A 53 -28.84 -10.70 -25.73
N ALA A 54 -29.34 -9.57 -26.26
CA ALA A 54 -29.59 -8.38 -25.45
C ALA A 54 -30.59 -8.65 -24.31
N PHE A 55 -31.65 -9.42 -24.58
CA PHE A 55 -32.62 -9.81 -23.56
C PHE A 55 -32.01 -10.75 -22.50
N GLU A 56 -31.15 -11.68 -22.92
CA GLU A 56 -30.42 -12.55 -22.00
C GLU A 56 -29.52 -11.74 -21.07
N GLN A 57 -28.73 -10.81 -21.60
CA GLN A 57 -27.84 -9.95 -20.84
C GLN A 57 -28.61 -9.09 -19.83
N PHE A 58 -29.68 -8.44 -20.27
CA PHE A 58 -30.56 -7.66 -19.39
C PHE A 58 -31.16 -8.52 -18.27
N SER A 59 -31.69 -9.70 -18.62
CA SER A 59 -32.26 -10.64 -17.65
C SER A 59 -31.24 -11.11 -16.62
N ARG A 60 -30.00 -11.38 -17.04
CA ARG A 60 -28.89 -11.76 -16.14
C ARG A 60 -28.58 -10.65 -15.13
N THR A 61 -28.52 -9.41 -15.57
CA THR A 61 -28.23 -8.25 -14.70
C THR A 61 -29.35 -8.03 -13.69
N VAL A 62 -30.61 -8.00 -14.14
CA VAL A 62 -31.79 -7.89 -13.26
C VAL A 62 -31.82 -9.04 -12.25
N ARG A 63 -31.60 -10.27 -12.71
CA ARG A 63 -31.54 -11.45 -11.85
C ARG A 63 -30.47 -11.30 -10.78
N THR A 64 -29.27 -10.85 -11.14
CA THR A 64 -28.16 -10.65 -10.21
C THR A 64 -28.47 -9.57 -9.19
N SER A 65 -29.08 -8.46 -9.62
CA SER A 65 -29.55 -7.39 -8.73
C SER A 65 -30.58 -7.90 -7.71
N LYS A 66 -31.54 -8.74 -8.14
CA LYS A 66 -32.48 -9.38 -7.22
C LYS A 66 -31.83 -10.39 -6.29
N LEU A 67 -30.86 -11.17 -6.77
CA LEU A 67 -30.07 -12.08 -5.93
C LEU A 67 -29.30 -11.32 -4.84
N ALA A 68 -28.65 -10.21 -5.21
CA ALA A 68 -27.96 -9.34 -4.25
C ALA A 68 -28.93 -8.81 -3.19
N PHE A 69 -30.08 -8.27 -3.60
CA PHE A 69 -31.11 -7.77 -2.70
C PHE A 69 -31.65 -8.84 -1.74
N VAL A 70 -31.94 -10.04 -2.26
CA VAL A 70 -32.40 -11.18 -1.44
C VAL A 70 -31.33 -11.60 -0.43
N LYS A 71 -30.06 -11.64 -0.84
CA LYS A 71 -28.95 -12.08 0.00
C LYS A 71 -28.66 -11.07 1.12
N GLU A 72 -28.60 -9.79 0.77
CA GLU A 72 -28.36 -8.67 1.69
C GLU A 72 -29.45 -8.59 2.77
N ASN A 73 -30.72 -8.66 2.37
CA ASN A 73 -31.87 -8.60 3.27
C ASN A 73 -32.23 -9.94 3.91
N LYS A 74 -31.46 -11.00 3.63
CA LYS A 74 -31.68 -12.38 4.12
C LYS A 74 -33.10 -12.91 3.84
N LEU A 75 -33.72 -12.48 2.73
CA LEU A 75 -35.10 -12.86 2.37
C LEU A 75 -35.25 -14.36 2.08
N TYR A 76 -34.15 -15.03 1.72
CA TYR A 76 -34.10 -16.49 1.55
C TYR A 76 -34.53 -17.25 2.82
N ARG A 77 -34.40 -16.66 4.01
CA ARG A 77 -34.85 -17.28 5.27
C ARG A 77 -36.36 -17.48 5.34
N ASN A 78 -37.13 -16.71 4.56
CA ASN A 78 -38.59 -16.88 4.45
C ASN A 78 -39.00 -18.16 3.71
N LEU A 79 -38.04 -18.92 3.18
CA LEU A 79 -38.29 -20.28 2.71
C LEU A 79 -38.40 -21.29 3.85
N LYS A 80 -37.88 -20.99 5.05
CA LYS A 80 -37.90 -21.92 6.17
C LYS A 80 -39.32 -22.41 6.45
N GLY A 81 -39.49 -23.72 6.51
CA GLY A 81 -40.77 -24.36 6.79
C GLY A 81 -41.68 -24.58 5.57
N LYS A 82 -41.27 -24.13 4.38
CA LYS A 82 -41.98 -24.45 3.13
C LYS A 82 -41.53 -25.80 2.60
N LYS A 83 -42.38 -26.47 1.83
CA LYS A 83 -42.06 -27.76 1.20
C LYS A 83 -41.48 -27.57 -0.19
N ALA A 84 -40.41 -28.30 -0.47
CA ALA A 84 -39.80 -28.44 -1.77
C ALA A 84 -40.61 -29.42 -2.67
N PRO A 85 -40.40 -29.42 -4.00
CA PRO A 85 -41.13 -30.31 -4.93
C PRO A 85 -40.97 -31.81 -4.64
N ASN A 86 -39.87 -32.19 -4.01
CA ASN A 86 -39.56 -33.56 -3.56
C ASN A 86 -40.19 -33.91 -2.18
N GLY A 87 -40.95 -33.00 -1.58
CA GLY A 87 -41.61 -33.18 -0.29
C GLY A 87 -40.77 -32.84 0.95
N SER A 88 -39.47 -32.55 0.82
CA SER A 88 -38.63 -32.12 1.95
C SER A 88 -38.94 -30.69 2.39
N GLU A 89 -38.71 -30.37 3.65
CA GLU A 89 -38.89 -29.02 4.19
C GLU A 89 -37.60 -28.19 4.02
N PHE A 90 -37.74 -26.92 3.63
CA PHE A 90 -36.60 -26.01 3.52
C PHE A 90 -36.13 -25.55 4.90
N SER A 91 -34.81 -25.55 5.10
CA SER A 91 -34.14 -25.00 6.28
C SER A 91 -33.99 -23.47 6.25
N GLY A 92 -34.20 -22.84 5.08
CA GLY A 92 -34.13 -21.39 4.87
C GLY A 92 -32.71 -20.88 4.67
N THR A 93 -31.85 -21.66 4.03
CA THR A 93 -30.46 -21.28 3.74
C THR A 93 -30.31 -20.60 2.38
N TRP A 94 -29.18 -19.90 2.19
CA TRP A 94 -28.85 -19.30 0.90
C TRP A 94 -28.67 -20.37 -0.19
N ASP A 95 -28.06 -21.50 0.16
CA ASP A 95 -27.85 -22.63 -0.74
C ASP A 95 -29.16 -23.21 -1.27
N GLU A 96 -30.13 -23.46 -0.39
CA GLU A 96 -31.47 -23.91 -0.81
C GLU A 96 -32.15 -22.93 -1.77
N PHE A 97 -32.03 -21.63 -1.52
CA PHE A 97 -32.59 -20.60 -2.40
C PHE A 97 -31.93 -20.61 -3.78
N CYS A 98 -30.60 -20.73 -3.85
CA CYS A 98 -29.86 -20.88 -5.10
C CYS A 98 -30.26 -22.17 -5.86
N ASN A 99 -30.38 -23.28 -5.15
CA ASN A 99 -30.78 -24.57 -5.70
C ASN A 99 -32.19 -24.54 -6.30
N VAL A 100 -33.15 -23.84 -5.66
CA VAL A 100 -34.50 -23.63 -6.21
C VAL A 100 -34.46 -22.86 -7.53
N LEU A 101 -33.51 -21.93 -7.69
CA LEU A 101 -33.30 -21.16 -8.91
C LEU A 101 -32.42 -21.88 -9.95
N GLY A 102 -32.00 -23.13 -9.68
CA GLY A 102 -31.16 -23.91 -10.58
C GLY A 102 -29.75 -23.35 -10.77
N ILE A 103 -29.20 -22.63 -9.79
CA ILE A 103 -27.84 -22.09 -9.82
C ILE A 103 -27.02 -22.54 -8.63
N SER A 104 -25.72 -22.71 -8.84
CA SER A 104 -24.80 -22.92 -7.72
C SER A 104 -24.62 -21.64 -6.90
N VAL A 105 -24.38 -21.81 -5.61
CA VAL A 105 -24.03 -20.71 -4.69
C VAL A 105 -22.81 -19.96 -5.18
N ASP A 106 -21.76 -20.68 -5.62
CA ASP A 106 -20.54 -20.07 -6.12
C ASP A 106 -20.81 -19.12 -7.29
N LYS A 107 -21.68 -19.53 -8.22
CA LYS A 107 -22.08 -18.72 -9.37
C LYS A 107 -22.85 -17.47 -8.91
N ALA A 108 -23.83 -17.65 -8.03
CA ALA A 108 -24.61 -16.56 -7.46
C ALA A 108 -23.71 -15.52 -6.78
N ASP A 109 -22.75 -16.00 -5.99
CA ASP A 109 -21.85 -15.18 -5.20
C ASP A 109 -20.83 -14.46 -6.08
N LEU A 110 -20.32 -15.11 -7.13
CA LEU A 110 -19.50 -14.49 -8.16
C LEU A 110 -20.24 -13.38 -8.89
N ASP A 111 -21.49 -13.62 -9.28
CA ASP A 111 -22.31 -12.65 -10.01
C ASP A 111 -22.60 -11.42 -9.13
N ILE A 112 -23.00 -11.65 -7.87
CA ILE A 112 -23.19 -10.58 -6.88
C ILE A 112 -21.90 -9.80 -6.66
N ALA A 113 -20.76 -10.49 -6.48
CA ALA A 113 -19.48 -9.82 -6.24
C ALA A 113 -19.03 -8.95 -7.43
N ASN A 114 -19.29 -9.39 -8.65
CA ASN A 114 -19.03 -8.59 -9.86
C ASN A 114 -19.97 -7.37 -9.91
N LEU A 115 -21.26 -7.57 -9.64
CA LEU A 115 -22.24 -6.49 -9.61
C LEU A 115 -21.89 -5.43 -8.55
N THR A 116 -21.50 -5.85 -7.35
CA THR A 116 -21.12 -4.93 -6.28
C THR A 116 -19.82 -4.18 -6.58
N ALA A 117 -18.89 -4.81 -7.31
CA ALA A 117 -17.58 -4.21 -7.58
C ALA A 117 -17.61 -3.19 -8.72
N PHE A 118 -18.45 -3.40 -9.73
CA PHE A 118 -18.45 -2.57 -10.95
C PHE A 118 -19.75 -1.77 -11.14
N GLY A 119 -20.85 -2.19 -10.50
CA GLY A 119 -22.18 -1.65 -10.77
C GLY A 119 -22.83 -2.25 -12.01
N GLU A 120 -24.15 -2.07 -12.12
CA GLU A 120 -25.00 -2.65 -13.17
C GLU A 120 -24.61 -2.19 -14.58
N GLU A 121 -24.51 -0.87 -14.79
CA GLU A 121 -24.23 -0.26 -16.10
C GLU A 121 -22.86 -0.66 -16.66
N ALA A 122 -21.81 -0.58 -15.83
CA ALA A 122 -20.47 -0.93 -16.27
C ALA A 122 -20.33 -2.44 -16.51
N LEU A 123 -20.94 -3.28 -15.67
CA LEU A 123 -20.92 -4.73 -15.87
C LEU A 123 -21.62 -5.14 -17.16
N GLU A 124 -22.74 -4.49 -17.51
CA GLU A 124 -23.43 -4.72 -18.78
C GLU A 124 -22.56 -4.31 -19.96
N SER A 125 -21.94 -3.12 -19.90
CA SER A 125 -21.03 -2.67 -20.96
C SER A 125 -19.82 -3.60 -21.10
N MET A 126 -19.22 -4.02 -19.98
CA MET A 126 -18.12 -4.99 -19.98
C MET A 126 -18.53 -6.31 -20.63
N SER A 127 -19.74 -6.81 -20.34
CA SER A 127 -20.29 -8.01 -20.98
C SER A 127 -20.46 -7.81 -22.49
N ARG A 128 -20.98 -6.66 -22.94
CA ARG A 128 -21.14 -6.32 -24.37
C ARG A 128 -19.79 -6.22 -25.09
N MET A 129 -18.77 -5.72 -24.41
CA MET A 129 -17.38 -5.69 -24.91
C MET A 129 -16.73 -7.09 -24.94
N GLY A 130 -17.39 -8.10 -24.39
CA GLY A 130 -16.93 -9.49 -24.36
C GLY A 130 -15.93 -9.79 -23.23
N ILE A 131 -15.93 -8.97 -22.17
CA ILE A 131 -15.10 -9.19 -20.98
C ILE A 131 -15.73 -10.33 -20.17
N GLY A 132 -14.97 -11.40 -19.98
CA GLY A 132 -15.41 -12.61 -19.30
C GLY A 132 -15.13 -12.60 -17.79
N TYR A 133 -15.58 -13.67 -17.13
CA TYR A 133 -15.40 -13.87 -15.68
C TYR A 133 -13.93 -13.94 -15.25
N ARG A 134 -13.01 -14.30 -16.15
CA ARG A 134 -11.58 -14.36 -15.85
C ARG A 134 -11.02 -12.96 -15.65
N GLU A 135 -11.29 -12.06 -16.58
CA GLU A 135 -10.85 -10.67 -16.53
C GLU A 135 -11.53 -9.93 -15.38
N LEU A 136 -12.86 -10.07 -15.22
CA LEU A 136 -13.58 -9.48 -14.09
C LEU A 136 -13.00 -9.89 -12.73
N ARG A 137 -12.53 -11.14 -12.59
CA ARG A 137 -11.85 -11.58 -11.37
C ARG A 137 -10.51 -10.87 -11.14
N GLN A 138 -9.76 -10.56 -12.19
CA GLN A 138 -8.52 -9.80 -12.07
C GLN A 138 -8.82 -8.35 -11.70
N PHE A 139 -9.77 -7.72 -12.39
CA PHE A 139 -10.13 -6.32 -12.14
C PHE A 139 -10.70 -6.11 -10.73
N ARG A 140 -11.42 -7.10 -10.17
CA ARG A 140 -11.90 -7.03 -8.77
C ARG A 140 -10.78 -7.00 -7.73
N ARG A 141 -9.57 -7.46 -8.07
CA ARG A 141 -8.40 -7.43 -7.17
C ARG A 141 -7.70 -6.09 -7.17
N LEU A 142 -8.01 -5.21 -8.12
CA LEU A 142 -7.43 -3.88 -8.18
C LEU A 142 -7.95 -3.01 -7.01
N PRO A 143 -7.17 -2.01 -6.57
CA PRO A 143 -7.60 -0.97 -5.64
C PRO A 143 -8.88 -0.25 -6.08
N ASP A 144 -9.62 0.33 -5.13
CA ASP A 144 -10.91 0.98 -5.39
C ASP A 144 -10.81 2.15 -6.38
N ASP A 145 -9.74 2.95 -6.30
CA ASP A 145 -9.48 4.05 -7.23
C ASP A 145 -9.29 3.55 -8.67
N GLN A 146 -8.55 2.45 -8.84
CA GLN A 146 -8.28 1.83 -10.14
C GLN A 146 -9.54 1.17 -10.74
N LYS A 147 -10.36 0.53 -9.89
CA LYS A 147 -11.67 0.01 -10.31
C LYS A 147 -12.60 1.12 -10.77
N SER A 148 -12.59 2.26 -10.09
CA SER A 148 -13.41 3.42 -10.46
C SER A 148 -13.05 3.97 -11.84
N ALA A 149 -11.76 4.07 -12.14
CA ALA A 149 -11.29 4.46 -13.48
C ALA A 149 -11.73 3.47 -14.57
N LEU A 150 -11.63 2.15 -14.31
CA LEU A 150 -12.10 1.13 -15.23
C LEU A 150 -13.63 1.19 -15.44
N ILE A 151 -14.40 1.48 -14.40
CA ILE A 151 -15.85 1.64 -14.47
C ILE A 151 -16.23 2.81 -15.38
N GLU A 152 -15.52 3.93 -15.29
CA GLU A 152 -15.77 5.12 -16.12
C GLU A 152 -15.55 4.82 -17.61
N VAL A 153 -14.39 4.26 -17.97
CA VAL A 153 -14.08 3.87 -19.35
C VAL A 153 -15.04 2.77 -19.84
N ALA A 154 -15.42 1.83 -18.96
CA ALA A 154 -16.40 0.81 -19.33
C ALA A 154 -17.75 1.41 -19.72
N LYS A 155 -18.21 2.48 -19.07
CA LYS A 155 -19.47 3.13 -19.41
C LYS A 155 -19.45 3.80 -20.79
N GLU A 156 -18.28 4.25 -21.24
CA GLU A 156 -18.10 4.80 -22.58
C GLU A 156 -18.23 3.73 -23.68
N GLY A 157 -17.98 2.46 -23.33
CA GLY A 157 -18.15 1.31 -24.22
C GLY A 157 -17.02 1.13 -25.24
N ASP A 158 -15.90 1.85 -25.10
CA ASP A 158 -14.71 1.66 -25.92
C ASP A 158 -13.86 0.50 -25.38
N LYS A 159 -13.94 -0.64 -26.08
CA LYS A 159 -13.17 -1.84 -25.75
C LYS A 159 -11.65 -1.61 -25.85
N ALA A 160 -11.19 -0.83 -26.82
CA ALA A 160 -9.76 -0.64 -27.03
C ALA A 160 -9.16 0.16 -25.87
N ALA A 161 -9.78 1.29 -25.54
CA ALA A 161 -9.39 2.12 -24.39
C ALA A 161 -9.47 1.34 -23.07
N PHE A 162 -10.52 0.54 -22.90
CA PHE A 162 -10.68 -0.28 -21.69
C PHE A 162 -9.54 -1.29 -21.51
N VAL A 163 -9.17 -2.01 -22.58
CA VAL A 163 -8.11 -3.03 -22.51
C VAL A 163 -6.76 -2.39 -22.23
N GLU A 164 -6.45 -1.27 -22.89
CA GLU A 164 -5.20 -0.53 -22.68
C GLU A 164 -5.06 -0.06 -21.22
N LEU A 165 -6.10 0.57 -20.67
CA LEU A 165 -6.12 1.01 -19.27
C LEU A 165 -5.99 -0.18 -18.31
N ALA A 166 -6.71 -1.27 -18.58
CA ALA A 166 -6.65 -2.46 -17.75
C ALA A 166 -5.25 -3.09 -17.71
N GLU A 167 -4.57 -3.16 -18.86
CA GLU A 167 -3.20 -3.67 -18.95
C GLU A 167 -2.20 -2.78 -18.21
N GLU A 168 -2.33 -1.45 -18.32
CA GLU A 168 -1.50 -0.50 -17.58
C GLU A 168 -1.68 -0.65 -16.07
N LEU A 169 -2.94 -0.68 -15.60
CA LEU A 169 -3.26 -0.78 -14.17
C LEU A 169 -2.79 -2.10 -13.56
N ILE A 170 -3.00 -3.22 -14.27
CA ILE A 170 -2.51 -4.53 -13.82
C ILE A 170 -0.97 -4.51 -13.72
N SER A 171 -0.30 -4.01 -14.76
CA SER A 171 1.17 -3.95 -14.78
C SER A 171 1.74 -3.08 -13.66
N LYS A 172 1.09 -1.93 -13.40
CA LYS A 172 1.49 -1.04 -12.31
C LYS A 172 1.24 -1.70 -10.94
N HIS A 173 0.09 -2.32 -10.75
CA HIS A 173 -0.25 -2.97 -9.49
C HIS A 173 0.65 -4.18 -9.19
N GLU A 174 1.03 -4.97 -10.21
CA GLU A 174 1.98 -6.07 -10.06
C GLU A 174 3.38 -5.59 -9.67
N LYS A 175 3.85 -4.49 -10.27
CA LYS A 175 5.13 -3.85 -9.89
C LYS A 175 5.10 -3.32 -8.45
N GLU A 176 4.10 -2.52 -8.10
CA GLU A 176 3.95 -1.99 -6.74
C GLU A 176 3.89 -3.10 -5.69
N LYS A 177 3.21 -4.21 -6.00
CA LYS A 177 3.15 -5.37 -5.11
C LYS A 177 4.51 -6.05 -4.97
N ALA A 178 5.29 -6.18 -6.05
CA ALA A 178 6.63 -6.76 -6.00
C ALA A 178 7.60 -5.88 -5.20
N ASP A 179 7.53 -4.57 -5.38
CA ASP A 179 8.34 -3.59 -4.65
C ASP A 179 8.01 -3.65 -3.14
N LEU A 180 6.72 -3.60 -2.79
CA LEU A 180 6.28 -3.73 -1.39
C LEU A 180 6.67 -5.07 -0.76
N GLN A 181 6.65 -6.16 -1.52
CA GLN A 181 7.12 -7.46 -1.02
C GLN A 181 8.63 -7.45 -0.73
N THR A 182 9.41 -6.80 -1.59
CA THR A 182 10.86 -6.65 -1.43
C THR A 182 11.16 -5.78 -0.21
N ASP A 183 10.48 -4.64 -0.06
CA ASP A 183 10.63 -3.74 1.08
C ASP A 183 10.26 -4.42 2.41
N LEU A 184 9.20 -5.24 2.42
CA LEU A 184 8.82 -6.01 3.59
C LEU A 184 9.90 -7.03 3.98
N GLU A 185 10.53 -7.67 3.00
CA GLU A 185 11.60 -8.64 3.26
C GLU A 185 12.86 -7.94 3.78
N ILE A 186 13.26 -6.82 3.18
CA ILE A 186 14.37 -5.99 3.66
C ILE A 186 14.09 -5.52 5.10
N ASN A 187 12.89 -5.03 5.38
CA ASN A 187 12.50 -4.60 6.72
C ASN A 187 12.52 -5.75 7.74
N ARG A 188 12.10 -6.96 7.35
CA ARG A 188 12.19 -8.14 8.22
C ARG A 188 13.63 -8.51 8.54
N GLN A 189 14.51 -8.48 7.56
CA GLN A 189 15.94 -8.75 7.74
C GLN A 189 16.59 -7.70 8.64
N SER A 190 16.35 -6.41 8.36
CA SER A 190 16.85 -5.31 9.21
C SER A 190 16.35 -5.41 10.65
N LEU A 191 15.07 -5.76 10.85
CA LEU A 191 14.52 -5.96 12.19
C LEU A 191 15.18 -7.14 12.92
N ALA A 192 15.46 -8.24 12.21
CA ALA A 192 16.16 -9.39 12.77
C ALA A 192 17.60 -9.03 13.19
N GLU A 193 18.32 -8.28 12.34
CA GLU A 193 19.67 -7.80 12.64
C GLU A 193 19.68 -6.86 13.85
N GLN A 194 18.73 -5.92 13.93
CA GLN A 194 18.60 -5.02 15.07
C GLN A 194 18.30 -5.78 16.36
N LYS A 195 17.40 -6.77 16.33
CA LYS A 195 17.13 -7.63 17.50
C LYS A 195 18.38 -8.39 17.95
N ALA A 196 19.15 -8.95 17.01
CA ALA A 196 20.40 -9.63 17.32
C ALA A 196 21.46 -8.67 17.92
N LYS A 197 21.51 -7.41 17.45
CA LYS A 197 22.38 -6.38 18.04
C LYS A 197 21.94 -6.03 19.46
N VAL A 198 20.64 -5.85 19.69
CA VAL A 198 20.10 -5.57 21.03
C VAL A 198 20.39 -6.72 22.00
N HIS A 199 20.21 -7.97 21.60
CA HIS A 199 20.57 -9.11 22.44
C HIS A 199 22.05 -9.13 22.81
N ARG A 200 22.95 -8.92 21.85
CA ARG A 200 24.40 -8.81 22.14
C ARG A 200 24.71 -7.71 23.14
N LEU A 201 24.10 -6.53 22.99
CA LEU A 201 24.31 -5.41 23.92
C LEU A 201 23.76 -5.71 25.32
N ILE A 202 22.64 -6.44 25.42
CA ILE A 202 22.10 -6.88 26.71
C ILE A 202 23.08 -7.87 27.36
N ASP A 203 23.57 -8.85 26.61
CA ASP A 203 24.52 -9.84 27.12
C ASP A 203 25.81 -9.16 27.61
N GLU A 204 26.40 -8.27 26.81
CA GLU A 204 27.58 -7.48 27.20
C GLU A 204 27.32 -6.63 28.46
N LYS A 205 26.16 -5.99 28.54
CA LYS A 205 25.76 -5.20 29.72
C LYS A 205 25.68 -6.08 30.96
N THR A 206 25.03 -7.25 30.87
CA THR A 206 24.90 -8.16 32.01
C THR A 206 26.26 -8.70 32.46
N GLU A 207 27.16 -9.02 31.53
CA GLU A 207 28.51 -9.47 31.87
C GLU A 207 29.32 -8.37 32.58
N LEU A 208 29.19 -7.12 32.13
CA LEU A 208 29.82 -5.97 32.79
C LEU A 208 29.24 -5.74 34.18
N GLU A 209 27.91 -5.74 34.33
CA GLU A 209 27.23 -5.62 35.62
C GLU A 209 27.67 -6.72 36.61
N ASP A 210 27.84 -7.95 36.12
CA ASP A 210 28.33 -9.08 36.91
C ASP A 210 29.79 -8.90 37.34
N LYS A 211 30.67 -8.44 36.43
CA LYS A 211 32.07 -8.11 36.74
C LYS A 211 32.16 -6.99 37.78
N PHE A 212 31.35 -5.94 37.66
CA PHE A 212 31.28 -4.86 38.64
C PHE A 212 30.80 -5.38 40.00
N ARG A 213 29.73 -6.19 40.03
CA ARG A 213 29.19 -6.77 41.26
C ARG A 213 30.22 -7.63 42.00
N VAL A 214 30.99 -8.45 41.27
CA VAL A 214 32.03 -9.30 41.87
C VAL A 214 33.17 -8.47 42.47
N ARG A 215 33.57 -7.35 41.83
CA ARG A 215 34.60 -6.44 42.37
C ARG A 215 34.12 -5.77 43.65
N VAL A 216 32.94 -5.14 43.61
CA VAL A 216 32.35 -4.42 44.76
C VAL A 216 32.09 -5.33 45.97
N GLN A 217 31.76 -6.61 45.76
CA GLN A 217 31.53 -7.56 46.85
C GLN A 217 32.82 -8.09 47.51
N ARG A 218 33.97 -8.00 46.84
CA ARG A 218 35.25 -8.52 47.36
C ARG A 218 36.14 -7.44 47.97
N GLU A 219 35.81 -6.17 47.77
CA GLU A 219 36.58 -5.05 48.30
C GLU A 219 36.42 -4.91 49.82
N THR A 220 37.55 -4.80 50.49
CA THR A 220 37.66 -4.35 51.88
C THR A 220 37.17 -2.88 52.01
N PRO A 221 36.80 -2.40 53.22
CA PRO A 221 36.34 -1.02 53.41
C PRO A 221 37.32 0.05 52.90
N GLU A 222 38.63 -0.21 52.95
CA GLU A 222 39.70 0.66 52.46
C GLU A 222 39.73 0.72 50.93
N GLU A 223 39.61 -0.43 50.26
CA GLU A 223 39.55 -0.52 48.79
C GLU A 223 38.30 0.18 48.22
N LYS A 224 37.16 0.15 48.94
CA LYS A 224 35.95 0.89 48.56
C LYS A 224 36.16 2.40 48.54
N ILE A 225 36.93 2.94 49.49
CA ILE A 225 37.24 4.37 49.54
C ILE A 225 38.15 4.75 48.37
N VAL A 226 39.13 3.90 48.04
CA VAL A 226 40.00 4.10 46.86
C VAL A 226 39.18 4.10 45.57
N HIS A 227 38.23 3.18 45.40
CA HIS A 227 37.35 3.12 44.24
C HIS A 227 36.46 4.36 44.12
N ILE A 228 35.84 4.80 45.23
CA ILE A 228 35.03 6.04 45.26
C ILE A 228 35.87 7.25 44.86
N LYS A 229 37.12 7.36 45.33
CA LYS A 229 38.03 8.43 44.91
C LYS A 229 38.35 8.37 43.42
N GLN A 230 38.57 7.18 42.86
CA GLN A 230 38.81 7.00 41.43
C GLN A 230 37.58 7.34 40.58
N GLU A 231 36.37 6.96 41.00
CA GLU A 231 35.12 7.34 40.35
C GLU A 231 34.94 8.86 40.34
N ILE A 232 35.17 9.52 41.48
CA ILE A 232 35.11 10.99 41.60
C ILE A 232 36.16 11.64 40.68
N ALA A 233 37.37 11.10 40.58
CA ALA A 233 38.39 11.59 39.66
C ALA A 233 37.95 11.46 38.18
N GLY A 234 37.29 10.36 37.82
CA GLY A 234 36.68 10.19 36.49
C GLY A 234 35.59 11.21 36.21
N LEU A 235 34.69 11.46 37.18
CA LEU A 235 33.66 12.49 37.07
C LEU A 235 34.24 13.90 36.96
N GLN A 236 35.36 14.18 37.65
CA GLN A 236 36.08 15.44 37.54
C GLN A 236 36.60 15.66 36.11
N VAL A 237 37.19 14.64 35.48
CA VAL A 237 37.62 14.71 34.08
C VAL A 237 36.42 14.97 33.16
N GLY A 238 35.29 14.29 33.38
CA GLY A 238 34.05 14.53 32.64
C GLY A 238 33.53 15.97 32.80
N ALA A 239 33.55 16.51 34.02
CA ALA A 239 33.16 17.88 34.29
C ALA A 239 34.07 18.90 33.59
N PHE A 240 35.38 18.68 33.57
CA PHE A 240 36.31 19.51 32.80
C PHE A 240 36.06 19.43 31.30
N SER A 241 35.76 18.25 30.76
CA SER A 241 35.41 18.13 29.35
C SER A 241 34.12 18.89 29.01
N ALA A 242 33.11 18.83 29.87
CA ALA A 242 31.86 19.57 29.68
C ALA A 242 32.10 21.09 29.74
N LEU A 243 32.92 21.57 30.69
CA LEU A 243 33.32 22.98 30.77
C LEU A 243 34.09 23.43 29.52
N MET A 244 34.94 22.57 28.95
CA MET A 244 35.63 22.86 27.68
C MET A 244 34.63 22.99 26.53
N SER A 245 33.61 22.12 26.46
CA SER A 245 32.54 22.24 25.46
C SER A 245 31.72 23.52 25.63
N ILE A 246 31.41 23.92 26.87
CA ILE A 246 30.75 25.19 27.18
C ILE A 246 31.63 26.36 26.72
N ASN A 247 32.93 26.34 27.02
CA ASN A 247 33.88 27.35 26.56
C ASN A 247 33.90 27.49 25.04
N ASN A 248 33.93 26.38 24.31
CA ASN A 248 33.88 26.41 22.84
C ASN A 248 32.57 27.04 22.33
N GLY A 249 31.43 26.68 22.93
CA GLY A 249 30.13 27.30 22.60
C GLY A 249 30.10 28.80 22.91
N PHE A 250 30.73 29.22 24.00
CA PHE A 250 30.88 30.63 24.36
C PHE A 250 31.76 31.40 23.36
N SER A 251 32.83 30.79 22.86
CA SER A 251 33.62 31.39 21.77
C SER A 251 32.78 31.59 20.52
N THR A 252 31.94 30.61 20.13
CA THR A 252 31.03 30.77 18.99
C THR A 252 30.02 31.90 19.20
N LEU A 253 29.49 32.06 20.41
CA LEU A 253 28.58 33.18 20.73
C LEU A 253 29.30 34.54 20.74
N ALA A 254 30.57 34.58 21.16
CA ALA A 254 31.38 35.79 21.07
C ALA A 254 31.61 36.19 19.60
N ASP A 255 31.95 35.24 18.73
CA ASP A 255 32.11 35.47 17.29
C ASP A 255 30.78 35.91 16.62
N ASP A 256 29.65 35.32 17.03
CA ASP A 256 28.32 35.75 16.57
C ASP A 256 28.03 37.19 17.02
N THR A 257 28.40 37.57 18.24
CA THR A 257 28.23 38.95 18.72
C THR A 257 28.96 39.95 17.84
N GLU A 258 30.17 39.62 17.38
CA GLU A 258 30.97 40.47 16.48
C GLU A 258 30.38 40.56 15.06
N THR A 259 29.74 39.50 14.58
CA THR A 259 29.24 39.41 13.20
C THR A 259 27.79 39.84 13.04
N SER A 260 26.92 39.51 13.99
CA SER A 260 25.48 39.80 13.97
C SER A 260 25.09 41.02 14.82
N GLY A 261 25.96 41.45 15.74
CA GLY A 261 25.71 42.55 16.69
C GLY A 261 24.80 42.17 17.87
N ILE A 262 24.38 40.91 17.98
CA ILE A 262 23.55 40.41 19.08
C ILE A 262 24.44 40.09 20.28
N VAL A 263 24.21 40.74 21.42
CA VAL A 263 25.04 40.56 22.62
C VAL A 263 24.57 39.37 23.46
N HIS A 264 25.41 38.34 23.60
CA HIS A 264 25.11 37.13 24.36
C HIS A 264 25.67 37.10 25.80
N ALA A 265 26.34 38.17 26.23
CA ALA A 265 27.08 38.22 27.50
C ALA A 265 26.23 37.87 28.74
N GLY A 266 24.96 38.30 28.78
CA GLY A 266 24.07 38.00 29.90
C GLY A 266 23.70 36.52 30.01
N TYR A 267 23.54 35.82 28.88
CA TYR A 267 23.27 34.38 28.84
C TYR A 267 24.51 33.58 29.27
N MET A 268 25.69 33.97 28.76
CA MET A 268 26.96 33.35 29.14
C MET A 268 27.24 33.51 30.64
N ALA A 269 27.00 34.71 31.19
CA ALA A 269 27.13 34.98 32.62
C ALA A 269 26.16 34.12 33.45
N GLY A 270 24.88 34.02 33.05
CA GLY A 270 23.89 33.20 33.77
C GLY A 270 24.26 31.72 33.87
N ILE A 271 24.81 31.13 32.80
CA ILE A 271 25.32 29.74 32.85
C ILE A 271 26.47 29.59 33.86
N LEU A 272 27.38 30.56 33.91
CA LEU A 272 28.50 30.52 34.87
C LEU A 272 28.02 30.71 36.31
N ASP A 273 27.05 31.60 36.53
CA ASP A 273 26.44 31.82 37.85
C ASP A 273 25.77 30.53 38.37
N ASP A 274 24.99 29.84 37.53
CA ASP A 274 24.34 28.57 37.88
C ASP A 274 25.36 27.46 38.23
N ILE A 275 26.47 27.39 37.48
CA ILE A 275 27.55 26.43 37.77
C ILE A 275 28.25 26.80 39.08
N GLN A 276 28.52 28.09 39.31
CA GLN A 276 29.14 28.58 40.52
C GLN A 276 28.28 28.31 41.76
N GLU A 277 26.96 28.53 41.69
CA GLU A 277 26.03 28.25 42.78
C GLU A 277 26.07 26.75 43.17
N ARG A 278 26.08 25.85 42.18
CA ARG A 278 26.19 24.40 42.42
C ARG A 278 27.51 24.03 43.09
N ILE A 279 28.62 24.65 42.69
CA ILE A 279 29.93 24.44 43.32
C ILE A 279 29.92 24.94 44.76
N MET A 280 29.34 26.12 45.02
CA MET A 280 29.21 26.68 46.37
C MET A 280 28.37 25.77 47.26
N HIS A 281 27.23 25.28 46.77
CA HIS A 281 26.39 24.35 47.51
C HIS A 281 27.14 23.04 47.87
N LEU A 282 27.99 22.53 46.97
CA LEU A 282 28.84 21.37 47.29
C LEU A 282 29.84 21.69 48.40
N ARG A 283 30.46 22.87 48.36
CA ARG A 283 31.40 23.29 49.41
C ARG A 283 30.71 23.43 50.75
N ASP A 284 29.58 24.12 50.79
CA ASP A 284 28.83 24.36 52.03
C ASP A 284 28.35 23.04 52.64
N ARG A 285 27.81 22.13 51.82
CA ARG A 285 27.32 20.81 52.26
C ARG A 285 28.40 19.98 52.94
N PHE A 286 29.65 20.10 52.50
CA PHE A 286 30.79 19.34 53.04
C PHE A 286 31.73 20.19 53.90
N ASN A 287 31.33 21.44 54.23
CA ASN A 287 32.12 22.40 55.00
C ASN A 287 33.55 22.58 54.45
N LEU A 288 33.68 22.67 53.13
CA LEU A 288 34.96 22.80 52.42
C LEU A 288 35.40 24.27 52.33
N PRO A 289 36.71 24.56 52.37
CA PRO A 289 37.20 25.92 52.27
C PRO A 289 36.97 26.52 50.87
N GLY A 290 36.85 27.85 50.81
CA GLY A 290 36.62 28.61 49.57
C GLY A 290 37.82 28.58 48.59
N TYR A 291 39.00 28.23 49.07
CA TYR A 291 40.19 27.99 48.28
C TYR A 291 41.07 26.98 49.03
N ARG A 292 42.02 26.37 48.33
CA ARG A 292 42.96 25.43 48.97
C ARG A 292 44.04 26.23 49.70
N GLU A 293 44.26 25.96 50.99
CA GLU A 293 45.27 26.66 51.81
C GLU A 293 46.72 26.19 51.53
N ILE A 294 46.91 25.02 50.91
CA ILE A 294 48.21 24.40 50.63
C ILE A 294 48.34 24.07 49.14
N GLY A 295 49.56 24.16 48.59
CA GLY A 295 49.87 24.02 47.16
C GLY A 295 49.50 22.66 46.53
N PRO A 296 49.66 22.51 45.19
CA PRO A 296 49.11 21.39 44.41
C PRO A 296 49.56 19.98 44.80
N ASP A 297 50.73 19.83 45.46
CA ASP A 297 51.46 18.56 45.53
C ASP A 297 51.37 17.82 46.87
N ASP A 298 50.90 18.45 47.95
CA ASP A 298 51.02 17.85 49.28
C ASP A 298 49.99 16.74 49.56
N TRP A 299 48.81 16.75 48.94
CA TRP A 299 47.84 15.65 49.12
C TRP A 299 48.25 14.37 48.36
N ILE A 300 48.99 14.52 47.25
CA ILE A 300 49.58 13.39 46.51
C ILE A 300 50.81 12.88 47.27
N ARG A 301 51.61 13.77 47.86
CA ARG A 301 52.74 13.37 48.73
C ARG A 301 52.28 12.67 50.00
N ASP A 302 51.29 13.20 50.71
CA ASP A 302 50.77 12.59 51.93
C ASP A 302 50.13 11.22 51.63
N GLU A 303 49.37 11.07 50.53
CA GLU A 303 48.81 9.76 50.15
C GLU A 303 49.90 8.75 49.75
N ILE A 304 50.93 9.18 49.02
CA ILE A 304 52.04 8.31 48.62
C ILE A 304 52.93 7.94 49.82
N GLU A 305 53.20 8.88 50.73
CA GLU A 305 53.97 8.63 51.95
C GLU A 305 53.20 7.73 52.93
N HIS A 306 51.88 7.92 53.08
CA HIS A 306 51.05 7.01 53.87
C HIS A 306 50.95 5.61 53.26
N MET A 307 50.83 5.47 51.93
CA MET A 307 50.84 4.17 51.26
C MET A 307 52.18 3.44 51.39
N ASN A 308 53.31 4.16 51.33
CA ASN A 308 54.65 3.58 51.48
C ASN A 308 54.98 3.22 52.94
N ALA A 309 54.46 3.97 53.91
CA ALA A 309 54.62 3.67 55.33
C ALA A 309 53.85 2.41 55.78
N ASP A 310 52.69 2.14 55.18
CA ASP A 310 51.93 0.90 55.47
C ASP A 310 52.55 -0.34 54.83
N HIS A 311 53.13 -0.23 53.63
CA HIS A 311 53.88 -1.34 53.02
C HIS A 311 55.16 -1.68 53.79
N SER A 312 55.82 -0.69 54.39
CA SER A 312 57.05 -0.91 55.18
C SER A 312 56.80 -1.55 56.56
N ARG A 313 55.55 -1.59 57.03
CA ARG A 313 55.16 -2.25 58.30
C ARG A 313 54.69 -3.69 58.14
N GLN A 314 54.44 -4.14 56.92
CA GLN A 314 54.04 -5.53 56.63
C GLN A 314 55.24 -6.46 56.36
N ASP A 315 56.42 -5.90 56.10
CA ASP A 315 57.66 -6.65 55.77
C ASP A 315 58.74 -6.62 56.89
N SER A 316 58.37 -6.38 58.16
CA SER A 316 59.26 -6.50 59.33
C SER A 316 58.74 -7.51 60.35
#